data_AF-A2TKF2-F1
#
_entry.id   AF-A2TKF2-F1
#
_cell.length_a   1.000
_cell.length_b   1.000
_cell.length_c   1.000
_cell.angle_alpha   90.00
_cell.angle_beta   90.00
_cell.angle_gamma   90.00
#
_symmetry.space_group_name_H-M   'P 1'
#
loop_
_entity.id
_entity.type
_entity.pdbx_description
1 polymer ?
#
loop_
_entity_poly.entity_id
_entity_poly.type
_entity_poly.pdbx_seq_one_letter_code
_entity_poly.pdbx_strand_id
1 'polypeptide(L)' 'RKQVVIDGETCLLDILDTAGQEEYSAMRDQYMRTGEGFLLVFAVNSAKSFEDIGTYREQIKRVKDAEEVP' A
#
# COMPACT_ATOMS: atom_id res chain seq x y z
N ARG A 1 9.09 11.44 -4.08
CA ARG A 1 10.07 10.98 -5.10
C ARG A 1 11.51 11.08 -4.60
N LYS A 2 12.21 9.95 -4.56
CA LYS A 2 13.61 9.82 -4.14
C LYS A 2 14.36 8.95 -5.16
N GLN A 3 15.52 9.41 -5.63
CA GLN A 3 16.37 8.61 -6.52
C GLN A 3 17.14 7.59 -5.69
N VAL A 4 17.09 6.33 -6.12
CA VAL A 4 17.74 5.19 -5.46
C VAL A 4 18.36 4.27 -6.51
N VAL A 5 19.32 3.44 -6.10
CA VAL A 5 19.88 2.37 -6.94
C VAL A 5 19.41 1.05 -6.38
N ILE A 6 18.67 0.28 -7.17
CA ILE A 6 18.15 -1.06 -6.84
C ILE A 6 18.67 -2.00 -7.92
N ASP A 7 19.32 -3.10 -7.51
CA ASP A 7 19.90 -4.11 -8.42
C ASP A 7 20.84 -3.55 -9.50
N GLY A 8 21.53 -2.44 -9.19
CA GLY A 8 22.43 -1.73 -10.10
C GLY A 8 21.74 -0.75 -11.05
N GLU A 9 20.41 -0.67 -11.05
CA GLU A 9 19.62 0.27 -11.85
C GLU A 9 19.22 1.50 -11.04
N THR A 10 19.32 2.67 -11.67
CA THR A 10 18.89 3.93 -11.06
C THR A 10 17.39 4.13 -11.27
N CYS A 11 16.64 4.19 -10.19
CA CYS A 11 15.18 4.31 -10.19
C CYS A 11 14.70 5.48 -9.33
N LEU A 12 13.49 5.97 -9.64
CA LEU A 12 12.83 7.03 -8.88
C LEU A 12 11.70 6.42 -8.05
N LEU A 13 11.91 6.31 -6.74
CA LEU A 13 10.94 5.75 -5.82
C LEU A 13 9.96 6.83 -5.35
N ASP A 14 8.66 6.59 -5.47
CA ASP A 14 7.61 7.44 -4.91
C ASP A 14 6.86 6.69 -3.82
N ILE A 15 7.00 7.14 -2.56
CA ILE A 15 6.35 6.53 -1.41
C ILE A 15 5.25 7.47 -0.97
N LEU A 16 4.04 6.92 -0.84
CA LEU A 16 2.90 7.59 -0.25
C LEU A 16 2.64 7.02 1.14
N ASP A 17 2.61 7.89 2.15
CA ASP A 17 2.16 7.54 3.50
C ASP A 17 0.66 7.75 3.62
N THR A 18 -0.05 6.73 4.11
CA THR A 18 -1.52 6.74 4.28
C THR A 18 -1.94 6.84 5.74
N ALA A 19 -1.00 6.91 6.69
CA ALA A 19 -1.28 6.99 8.12
C ALA A 19 -2.15 8.22 8.46
N GLY A 20 -3.22 8.02 9.22
CA GLY A 20 -4.10 9.10 9.65
C GLY A 20 -5.02 9.67 8.57
N GLN A 21 -5.09 9.06 7.38
CA GLN A 21 -6.03 9.42 6.30
C GLN A 21 -7.08 8.31 6.04
N GLU A 22 -7.23 7.38 6.98
CA GLU A 22 -8.06 6.17 6.86
C GLU A 22 -9.55 6.47 6.61
N GLU A 23 -10.01 7.65 6.99
CA GLU A 23 -11.40 8.10 6.91
C GLU A 23 -11.81 8.59 5.49
N TYR A 24 -10.85 8.87 4.60
CA TYR A 24 -11.12 9.41 3.25
C TYR A 24 -11.08 8.34 2.17
N SER A 25 -12.17 7.58 2.05
CA SER A 25 -12.30 6.44 1.13
C SER A 25 -11.98 6.77 -0.34
N ALA A 26 -12.40 7.94 -0.85
CA ALA A 26 -12.17 8.31 -2.25
C ALA A 26 -10.68 8.52 -2.59
N MET A 27 -9.91 9.12 -1.68
CA MET A 27 -8.47 9.33 -1.88
C MET A 27 -7.72 8.01 -1.82
N ARG A 28 -8.10 7.13 -0.89
CA ARG A 28 -7.53 5.79 -0.76
C ARG A 28 -7.69 4.98 -2.05
N ASP A 29 -8.87 4.98 -2.64
CA ASP A 29 -9.14 4.25 -3.88
C ASP A 29 -8.29 4.79 -5.05
N GLN A 30 -8.08 6.10 -5.12
CA GLN A 30 -7.20 6.71 -6.12
C GLN A 30 -5.74 6.25 -5.94
N TYR A 31 -5.24 6.25 -4.69
CA TYR A 31 -3.88 5.81 -4.38
C TYR A 31 -3.67 4.33 -4.66
N MET A 32 -4.64 3.49 -4.31
CA MET A 32 -4.62 2.06 -4.64
C MET A 32 -4.66 1.84 -6.16
N ARG A 33 -5.38 2.66 -6.91
CA ARG A 33 -5.44 2.54 -8.36
C ARG A 33 -4.08 2.84 -9.01
N THR A 34 -3.37 3.86 -8.55
CA THR A 34 -2.08 4.28 -9.15
C THR A 34 -0.85 3.58 -8.56
N GLY A 35 -0.92 3.06 -7.33
CA GLY A 35 0.23 2.44 -6.66
C GLY A 35 0.70 1.16 -7.35
N GLU A 36 2.00 1.00 -7.54
CA GLU A 36 2.58 -0.16 -8.25
C GLU A 36 2.91 -1.33 -7.30
N GLY A 37 3.03 -1.05 -6.01
CA GLY A 37 3.19 -2.05 -4.95
C GLY A 37 2.75 -1.51 -3.60
N PHE A 38 2.46 -2.40 -2.65
CA PHE A 38 1.82 -2.06 -1.37
C PHE A 38 2.54 -2.68 -0.18
N LEU A 39 2.92 -1.84 0.78
CA LEU A 39 3.43 -2.30 2.07
C LEU A 39 2.30 -2.34 3.09
N LEU A 40 1.90 -3.54 3.50
CA LEU A 40 0.92 -3.76 4.56
C LEU A 40 1.64 -3.93 5.90
N VAL A 41 1.53 -2.92 6.76
CA VAL A 41 2.28 -2.84 8.02
C VAL A 41 1.32 -2.95 9.21
N PHE A 42 1.68 -3.77 10.19
CA PHE A 42 0.93 -3.94 11.44
C PHE A 42 1.86 -3.84 12.65
N ALA A 43 1.29 -3.63 13.83
CA ALA A 43 2.04 -3.57 15.08
C ALA A 43 2.02 -4.94 15.78
N VAL A 44 3.21 -5.47 16.10
CA VAL A 44 3.37 -6.81 16.72
C VAL A 44 2.67 -6.91 18.09
N ASN A 45 2.55 -5.79 18.80
CA ASN A 45 1.85 -5.70 20.08
C ASN A 45 0.34 -5.40 19.95
N SER A 46 -0.22 -5.44 18.73
CA SER A 46 -1.65 -5.22 18.48
C SER A 46 -2.20 -6.25 17.50
N ALA A 47 -2.82 -7.31 18.04
CA ALA A 47 -3.49 -8.34 17.24
C ALA A 47 -4.54 -7.73 16.29
N LYS A 48 -5.28 -6.72 16.75
CA LYS A 48 -6.27 -6.00 15.94
C LYS A 48 -5.67 -5.43 14.65
N SER A 49 -4.46 -4.85 14.73
CA SER A 49 -3.79 -4.29 13.56
C SER A 49 -3.40 -5.35 12.53
N PHE A 50 -3.10 -6.58 12.98
CA PHE A 50 -2.82 -7.70 12.09
C PHE A 50 -4.10 -8.20 11.40
N GLU A 51 -5.21 -8.28 12.13
CA GLU A 51 -6.51 -8.66 11.56
C GLU A 51 -6.97 -7.68 10.46
N ASP A 52 -6.69 -6.39 10.64
CA ASP A 52 -7.06 -5.36 9.66
C ASP A 52 -6.31 -5.48 8.33
N ILE A 53 -5.11 -6.07 8.32
CA ILE A 53 -4.33 -6.31 7.09
C ILE A 53 -5.12 -7.08 6.04
N GLY A 54 -5.92 -8.07 6.47
CA GLY A 54 -6.75 -8.85 5.54
C GLY A 54 -7.75 -7.98 4.80
N THR A 55 -8.36 -7.01 5.49
CA THR A 55 -9.31 -6.07 4.88
C THR A 55 -8.63 -5.16 3.86
N TYR A 56 -7.45 -4.62 4.19
CA TYR A 56 -6.69 -3.77 3.26
C TYR A 56 -6.25 -4.53 2.01
N ARG A 57 -5.79 -5.79 2.18
CA ARG A 57 -5.40 -6.64 1.05
C ARG A 57 -6.54 -6.88 0.08
N GLU A 58 -7.73 -7.19 0.58
CA GLU A 58 -8.91 -7.42 -0.27
C GLU A 58 -9.39 -6.14 -0.98
N GLN A 59 -9.23 -4.97 -0.35
CA GLN A 59 -9.49 -3.68 -1.00
C GLN A 59 -8.52 -3.45 -2.16
N ILE A 60 -7.22 -3.68 -1.97
CA ILE A 60 -6.20 -3.52 -3.01
C ILE A 60 -6.52 -4.43 -4.21
N LYS A 61 -6.75 -5.73 -3.97
CA LYS A 61 -7.08 -6.69 -5.03
C LYS A 61 -8.29 -6.25 -5.84
N ARG A 62 -9.35 -5.77 -5.16
CA ARG A 62 -10.57 -5.29 -5.81
C ARG A 62 -10.32 -4.06 -6.67
N VAL A 63 -9.52 -3.10 -6.18
CA VAL A 63 -9.21 -1.88 -6.95
C VAL A 63 -8.28 -2.18 -8.12
N LYS A 64 -7.37 -3.14 -7.97
CA LYS A 64 -6.45 -3.59 -9.01
C LYS A 64 -7.05 -4.57 -10.01
N ASP A 65 -8.18 -5.18 -9.65
CA ASP A 65 -8.80 -6.27 -10.41
C ASP A 65 -7.80 -7.41 -10.70
N ALA A 66 -7.04 -7.79 -9.67
CA ALA A 66 -5.96 -8.77 -9.76
C ALA A 66 -5.86 -9.61 -8.47
N GLU A 67 -5.57 -10.90 -8.61
CA GLU A 67 -5.35 -11.80 -7.45
C GLU A 67 -3.96 -11.61 -6.83
N GLU A 68 -2.97 -11.30 -7.66
CA GLU A 68 -1.59 -11.04 -7.26
C GLU A 68 -1.23 -9.57 -7.53
N VAL A 69 -0.85 -8.87 -6.46
CA VAL A 69 -0.40 -7.47 -6.49
C VAL A 69 0.85 -7.39 -5.61
N PRO A 70 1.94 -6.75 -6.10
CA PRO A 70 3.16 -6.53 -5.32
C PRO A 70 2.94 -5.74 -4.03
#